data_AF-A0A2E5NVU3-F1
#
_entry.id   AF-A0A2E5NVU3-F1
#
_cell.length_a   1.000
_cell.length_b   1.000
_cell.length_c   1.000
_cell.angle_alpha   90.00
_cell.angle_beta   90.00
_cell.angle_gamma   90.00
#
_symmetry.space_group_name_H-M   'P 1'
#
loop_
_entity.id
_entity.type
_entity.pdbx_description
1 polymer ?
#
loop_
_entity_poly.entity_id
_entity_poly.type
_entity_poly.pdbx_seq_one_letter_code
_entity_poly.pdbx_strand_id
1 'polypeptide(L)'
;MRFVRKLILLGHLAMFGSLAGASTGFSWSVVVFAFSLDQNFDSTEAIISLSAPTIVSIVVWKITRIYLWITALVSYLTLLLPLFGLGLGGATMPSMTIAGAVGGLWWTVPIILYYLASGLRYKKDDAFFRKAGKKC
;
A
#
# COMPACT_ATOMS: atom_id res chain seq x y z
N MET A 1 -12.23 5.22 -26.35
CA MET A 1 -10.78 5.41 -26.08
C MET A 1 -10.44 6.50 -25.05
N ARG A 2 -11.18 7.61 -24.92
CA ARG A 2 -10.86 8.69 -23.94
C ARG A 2 -10.82 8.25 -22.47
N PHE A 3 -11.68 7.31 -22.07
CA PHE A 3 -11.73 6.77 -20.70
C PHE A 3 -10.49 5.93 -20.35
N VAL A 4 -10.12 5.00 -21.23
CA VAL A 4 -8.95 4.11 -21.05
C VAL A 4 -7.66 4.94 -20.93
N ARG A 5 -7.51 6.02 -21.71
CA ARG A 5 -6.36 6.93 -21.61
C ARG A 5 -6.26 7.59 -20.22
N LYS A 6 -7.38 8.00 -19.63
CA LYS A 6 -7.40 8.56 -18.26
C LYS A 6 -7.03 7.51 -17.21
N LEU A 7 -7.49 6.27 -17.39
CA LEU A 7 -7.13 5.16 -16.51
C LEU A 7 -5.62 4.88 -16.55
N ILE A 8 -5.02 4.85 -17.75
CA ILE A 8 -3.57 4.66 -17.92
C ILE A 8 -2.77 5.78 -17.23
N LEU A 9 -3.24 7.03 -17.31
CA LEU A 9 -2.59 8.15 -16.63
C LEU A 9 -2.60 8.01 -15.10
N LEU A 10 -3.63 7.38 -14.53
CA LEU A 10 -3.74 7.08 -13.10
C LEU A 10 -3.00 5.78 -12.70
N GLY A 11 -2.47 5.01 -13.66
CA GLY A 11 -1.80 3.72 -13.41
C GLY A 11 -0.60 3.83 -12.46
N HIS A 12 0.03 5.00 -12.37
CA HIS A 12 1.10 5.25 -11.40
C HIS A 12 0.64 5.12 -9.94
N LEU A 13 -0.63 5.40 -9.64
CA LEU A 13 -1.20 5.18 -8.30
C LEU A 13 -1.31 3.68 -8.03
N ALA A 14 -1.76 2.89 -9.00
CA ALA A 14 -1.82 1.43 -8.85
C ALA A 14 -0.42 0.83 -8.63
N MET A 15 0.58 1.27 -9.41
CA MET A 15 1.98 0.85 -9.22
C MET A 15 2.51 1.20 -7.83
N PHE A 16 2.22 2.42 -7.36
CA PHE A 16 2.56 2.84 -6.00
C PHE A 16 1.86 1.96 -4.96
N GLY A 17 0.57 1.68 -5.12
CA GLY A 17 -0.21 0.83 -4.23
C GLY A 17 0.40 -0.56 -4.11
N SER A 18 0.68 -1.21 -5.24
CA SER A 18 1.34 -2.53 -5.25
C SER A 18 2.72 -2.49 -4.60
N LEU A 19 3.51 -1.44 -4.86
CA LEU A 19 4.86 -1.31 -4.30
C LEU A 19 4.80 -1.12 -2.78
N ALA A 20 3.96 -0.20 -2.31
CA ALA A 20 3.75 0.05 -0.89
C ALA A 20 3.28 -1.23 -0.18
N GLY A 21 2.30 -1.90 -0.77
CA GLY A 21 1.75 -3.12 -0.20
C GLY A 21 2.75 -4.28 -0.15
N ALA A 22 3.49 -4.51 -1.24
CA ALA A 22 4.52 -5.54 -1.29
C ALA A 22 5.64 -5.27 -0.28
N SER A 23 6.11 -4.02 -0.20
CA SER A 23 7.12 -3.61 0.78
C SER A 23 6.62 -3.78 2.21
N THR A 24 5.36 -3.45 2.50
CA THR A 24 4.79 -3.68 3.83
C THR A 24 4.72 -5.17 4.16
N GLY A 25 4.21 -6.00 3.25
CA GLY A 25 4.13 -7.46 3.46
C GLY A 25 5.51 -8.08 3.69
N PHE A 26 6.50 -7.67 2.90
CA PHE A 26 7.89 -8.12 3.04
C PHE A 26 8.51 -7.64 4.36
N SER A 27 8.49 -6.33 4.63
CA SER A 27 9.11 -5.76 5.83
C SER A 27 8.48 -6.31 7.11
N TRP A 28 7.16 -6.49 7.13
CA TRP A 28 6.49 -7.07 8.29
C TRP A 28 6.86 -8.53 8.48
N SER A 29 6.93 -9.33 7.40
CA SER A 29 7.41 -10.72 7.46
C SER A 29 8.82 -10.82 8.07
N VAL A 30 9.72 -9.91 7.69
CA VAL A 30 11.09 -9.84 8.24
C VAL A 30 11.06 -9.52 9.74
N VAL A 31 10.20 -8.60 10.17
CA VAL A 31 10.04 -8.29 11.60
C VAL A 31 9.52 -9.51 12.36
N VAL A 32 8.47 -10.17 11.88
CA VAL A 32 7.93 -11.38 12.53
C VAL A 32 9.01 -12.47 12.63
N PHE A 33 9.77 -12.70 11.57
CA PHE A 33 10.84 -13.69 11.56
C PHE A 33 12.00 -13.34 12.51
N ALA A 34 12.32 -12.06 12.67
CA ALA A 34 13.40 -11.60 13.54
C ALA A 34 13.03 -11.62 15.03
N PHE A 35 11.76 -11.34 15.37
CA PHE A 35 11.32 -11.19 16.76
C PHE A 35 10.58 -12.41 17.31
N SER A 36 9.78 -13.13 16.52
CA SER A 36 8.94 -14.23 17.02
C SER A 36 9.49 -15.60 16.67
N LEU A 37 10.62 -15.97 17.29
CA LEU A 37 11.21 -17.31 17.18
C LEU A 37 10.34 -18.41 17.81
N ASP A 38 9.44 -18.05 18.73
CA ASP A 38 8.58 -18.96 19.49
C ASP A 38 7.13 -19.03 18.96
N GLN A 39 6.82 -18.32 17.86
CA GLN A 39 5.48 -18.17 17.27
C GLN A 39 4.39 -17.60 18.21
N ASN A 40 4.75 -17.09 19.39
CA ASN A 40 3.79 -16.50 20.32
C ASN A 40 3.86 -14.98 20.24
N PHE A 41 3.11 -14.40 19.30
CA PHE A 41 3.14 -12.97 19.00
C PHE A 41 2.63 -12.13 20.19
N ASP A 42 3.54 -11.62 21.02
CA ASP A 42 3.18 -10.82 22.19
C ASP A 42 2.66 -9.42 21.78
N SER A 43 1.90 -8.80 22.68
CA SER A 43 1.43 -7.41 22.57
C SER A 43 2.59 -6.43 22.31
N THR A 44 3.76 -6.69 22.91
CA THR A 44 4.95 -5.87 22.72
C THR A 44 5.52 -6.02 21.31
N GLU A 45 5.61 -7.26 20.81
CA GLU A 45 6.06 -7.56 19.45
C GLU A 45 5.12 -6.97 18.39
N ALA A 46 3.82 -6.98 18.67
CA ALA A 46 2.82 -6.34 17.82
C ALA A 46 3.04 -4.83 17.70
N ILE A 47 3.28 -4.13 18.81
CA ILE A 47 3.57 -2.68 18.79
C ILE A 47 4.85 -2.38 18.03
N ILE A 48 5.91 -3.16 18.25
CA ILE A 48 7.18 -3.00 17.52
C ILE A 48 6.96 -3.23 16.03
N SER A 49 6.11 -4.18 15.65
CA SER A 49 5.82 -4.48 14.25
C SER A 49 5.10 -3.37 13.49
N LEU A 50 4.41 -2.44 14.17
CA LEU A 50 3.82 -1.23 13.58
C LEU A 50 4.88 -0.23 13.08
N SER A 51 6.14 -0.37 13.51
CA SER A 51 7.24 0.40 12.94
C SER A 51 7.49 0.03 11.46
N ALA A 52 7.22 -1.21 11.03
CA ALA A 52 7.42 -1.67 9.67
C ALA A 52 6.58 -0.88 8.63
N PRO A 53 5.24 -0.81 8.72
CA PRO A 53 4.45 0.00 7.79
C PRO A 53 4.81 1.49 7.88
N THR A 54 5.23 1.98 9.05
CA THR A 54 5.68 3.38 9.21
C THR A 54 6.93 3.66 8.38
N ILE A 55 7.97 2.83 8.49
CA ILE A 55 9.21 2.97 7.73
C ILE A 55 8.92 2.84 6.23
N VAL A 56 8.12 1.85 5.84
CA VAL A 56 7.71 1.65 4.44
C VAL A 56 6.97 2.88 3.92
N SER A 57 6.05 3.47 4.68
CA SER A 57 5.30 4.65 4.27
C SER A 57 6.21 5.85 3.95
N ILE A 58 7.27 6.04 4.74
CA ILE A 58 8.26 7.13 4.58
C ILE A 58 9.16 6.86 3.38
N VAL A 59 9.64 5.63 3.22
CA VAL A 59 10.51 5.22 2.10
C VAL A 59 9.75 5.36 0.79
N VAL A 60 8.55 4.78 0.70
CA VAL A 60 7.73 4.84 -0.51
C VAL A 60 7.31 6.27 -0.81
N TRP A 61 7.01 7.07 0.21
CA TRP A 61 6.78 8.51 0.06
C TRP A 61 7.97 9.21 -0.60
N LYS A 62 9.20 8.98 -0.13
CA LYS A 62 10.40 9.60 -0.71
C LYS A 62 10.61 9.21 -2.17
N ILE A 63 10.35 7.94 -2.51
CA ILE A 63 10.52 7.41 -3.87
C ILE A 63 9.45 7.95 -4.83
N THR A 64 8.18 7.90 -4.43
CA THR A 64 7.04 8.17 -5.32
C THR A 64 6.56 9.62 -5.30
N ARG A 65 6.97 10.41 -4.29
CA ARG A 65 6.53 11.79 -4.04
C ARG A 65 5.01 11.95 -3.87
N ILE A 66 4.31 10.86 -3.55
CA ILE A 66 2.87 10.86 -3.22
C ILE A 66 2.66 11.43 -1.82
N TYR A 67 1.51 12.00 -1.48
CA TYR A 67 1.28 12.49 -0.12
C TYR A 67 1.52 11.43 0.95
N LEU A 68 2.30 11.76 1.99
CA LEU A 68 2.66 10.86 3.08
C LEU A 68 1.43 10.24 3.77
N TRP A 69 0.33 10.99 3.90
CA TRP A 69 -0.88 10.44 4.52
C TRP A 69 -1.53 9.35 3.66
N ILE A 70 -1.42 9.42 2.32
CA ILE A 70 -1.89 8.37 1.41
C ILE A 70 -0.99 7.13 1.56
N THR A 71 0.33 7.33 1.64
CA THR A 71 1.29 6.23 1.80
C THR A 71 1.18 5.53 3.14
N ALA A 72 0.97 6.29 4.22
CA ALA A 72 0.66 5.76 5.53
C ALA A 72 -0.64 4.95 5.50
N LEU A 73 -1.73 5.52 4.96
CA LEU A 73 -3.03 4.84 4.94
C LEU A 73 -2.97 3.51 4.18
N VAL A 74 -2.36 3.48 2.98
CA VAL A 74 -2.24 2.25 2.18
C VAL A 74 -1.36 1.20 2.87
N SER A 75 -0.20 1.58 3.41
CA SER A 75 0.69 0.63 4.09
C SER A 75 0.06 0.04 5.35
N TYR A 76 -0.57 0.85 6.20
CA TYR A 76 -1.24 0.39 7.41
C TYR A 76 -2.45 -0.50 7.11
N LEU A 77 -3.28 -0.14 6.13
CA LEU A 77 -4.40 -1.00 5.72
C LEU A 77 -3.93 -2.32 5.12
N THR A 78 -2.78 -2.32 4.42
CA THR A 78 -2.21 -3.55 3.86
C THR A 78 -1.79 -4.51 4.97
N LEU A 79 -1.26 -4.01 6.09
CA LEU A 79 -0.84 -4.82 7.24
C LEU A 79 -1.96 -5.72 7.80
N LEU A 80 -3.23 -5.37 7.59
CA LEU A 80 -4.35 -6.22 7.95
C LEU A 80 -4.30 -7.60 7.27
N LEU A 81 -3.81 -7.68 6.03
CA LEU A 81 -3.73 -8.94 5.30
C LEU A 81 -2.68 -9.91 5.87
N PRO A 82 -1.42 -9.50 6.12
CA PRO A 82 -0.46 -10.34 6.85
C PRO A 82 -0.94 -10.77 8.23
N LEU A 83 -1.66 -9.91 8.97
CA LEU A 83 -2.24 -10.28 10.27
C LEU A 83 -3.26 -11.41 10.15
N PHE A 84 -4.16 -11.36 9.15
CA PHE A 84 -5.07 -12.48 8.86
C PHE A 84 -4.30 -13.74 8.43
N GLY A 85 -3.25 -13.60 7.65
CA GLY A 85 -2.42 -14.73 7.20
C GLY A 85 -1.70 -15.45 8.34
N LEU A 86 -1.18 -14.69 9.32
CA LEU A 86 -0.55 -15.24 10.52
C LEU A 86 -1.60 -15.93 11.41
N GLY A 87 -2.77 -15.32 11.61
CA GLY A 87 -3.87 -15.90 12.38
C GLY A 87 -4.44 -17.21 11.80
N LEU A 88 -4.23 -17.47 10.51
CA LEU A 88 -4.62 -18.72 9.84
C LEU A 88 -3.50 -19.78 9.82
N GLY A 89 -2.32 -19.49 10.39
CA GLY A 89 -1.25 -20.48 10.61
C GLY A 89 -0.50 -20.97 9.36
N GLY A 90 -0.64 -20.30 8.21
CA GLY A 90 -0.13 -20.79 6.92
C GLY A 90 0.63 -19.79 6.06
N ALA A 91 0.90 -18.59 6.56
CA ALA A 91 1.48 -17.53 5.74
C ALA A 91 3.02 -17.56 5.73
N THR A 92 3.60 -17.91 4.57
CA THR A 92 5.04 -17.81 4.28
C THR A 92 5.41 -16.40 3.82
N MET A 93 6.68 -16.00 3.91
CA MET A 93 7.13 -14.66 3.46
C MET A 93 6.72 -14.32 2.01
N PRO A 94 6.85 -15.22 1.00
CA PRO A 94 6.39 -14.93 -0.36
C PRO A 94 4.88 -14.70 -0.42
N SER A 95 4.09 -15.50 0.31
CA SER A 95 2.64 -15.34 0.35
C SER A 95 2.21 -14.01 0.97
N MET A 96 2.89 -13.56 2.03
CA MET A 96 2.64 -12.26 2.67
C MET A 96 3.05 -11.09 1.78
N THR A 97 4.13 -11.24 0.99
CA THR A 97 4.57 -10.21 0.04
C THR A 97 3.57 -10.07 -1.10
N ILE A 98 3.08 -11.18 -1.66
CA ILE A 98 2.06 -11.19 -2.72
C ILE A 98 0.73 -10.66 -2.18
N ALA A 99 0.29 -11.14 -1.02
CA ALA A 99 -0.92 -10.65 -0.35
C ALA A 99 -0.79 -9.15 -0.06
N GLY A 100 0.39 -8.70 0.36
CA GLY A 100 0.73 -7.29 0.51
C GLY A 100 0.55 -6.51 -0.78
N ALA A 101 1.09 -6.99 -1.90
CA ALA A 101 0.93 -6.33 -3.21
C ALA A 101 -0.54 -6.22 -3.63
N VAL A 102 -1.31 -7.29 -3.45
CA VAL A 102 -2.75 -7.33 -3.76
C VAL A 102 -3.52 -6.37 -2.84
N GLY A 103 -3.21 -6.36 -1.55
CA GLY A 103 -3.80 -5.43 -0.59
C GLY A 103 -3.52 -3.98 -0.92
N GLY A 104 -2.26 -3.65 -1.20
CA GLY A 104 -1.88 -2.30 -1.58
C GLY A 104 -2.60 -1.81 -2.84
N LEU A 105 -2.81 -2.70 -3.82
CA LEU A 105 -3.66 -2.40 -4.97
C LEU A 105 -5.11 -2.17 -4.57
N TRP A 106 -5.68 -3.07 -3.77
CA TRP A 106 -7.06 -2.99 -3.29
C TRP A 106 -7.35 -1.67 -2.57
N TRP A 107 -6.47 -1.26 -1.65
CA TRP A 107 -6.61 -0.02 -0.89
C TRP A 107 -6.39 1.23 -1.74
N THR A 108 -5.78 1.10 -2.91
CA THR A 108 -5.58 2.21 -3.85
C THR A 108 -6.76 2.41 -4.81
N VAL A 109 -7.63 1.40 -4.99
CA VAL A 109 -8.86 1.50 -5.80
C VAL A 109 -9.75 2.70 -5.42
N PRO A 110 -10.13 2.92 -4.14
CA PRO A 110 -11.00 4.06 -3.79
C PRO A 110 -10.36 5.40 -4.12
N ILE A 111 -9.03 5.51 -4.02
CA ILE A 111 -8.28 6.73 -4.37
C ILE A 111 -8.33 6.96 -5.88
N ILE A 112 -8.07 5.93 -6.69
CA ILE A 112 -8.15 6.00 -8.15
C ILE A 112 -9.56 6.38 -8.60
N LEU A 113 -10.58 5.75 -8.01
CA LEU A 113 -11.99 6.05 -8.30
C LEU A 113 -12.34 7.49 -7.93
N TYR A 114 -11.86 8.00 -6.80
CA TYR A 114 -12.06 9.40 -6.40
C TYR A 114 -11.47 10.38 -7.43
N TYR A 115 -10.22 10.18 -7.86
CA TYR A 115 -9.60 11.03 -8.88
C TYR A 115 -10.26 10.90 -10.26
N LEU A 116 -10.72 9.69 -10.61
CA LEU A 116 -11.43 9.43 -11.84
C LEU A 116 -12.80 10.11 -11.86
N ALA A 117 -13.61 9.93 -10.81
CA ALA A 117 -14.93 10.53 -10.68
C ALA A 117 -14.87 12.05 -10.63
N SER A 118 -13.94 12.62 -9.85
CA SER A 118 -13.73 14.07 -9.79
C SER A 118 -13.25 14.62 -11.13
N GLY A 119 -12.31 13.97 -11.80
CA GLY A 119 -11.82 14.40 -13.10
C GLY A 119 -12.87 14.32 -14.22
N LEU A 120 -13.79 13.36 -14.15
CA LEU A 120 -14.93 13.25 -15.06
C LEU A 120 -15.99 14.32 -14.77
N ARG A 121 -16.35 14.52 -13.49
CA ARG A 121 -17.39 15.48 -13.07
C ARG A 121 -17.02 16.92 -13.39
N TYR A 122 -15.77 17.30 -13.18
CA TYR A 122 -15.29 18.67 -13.42
C TYR A 122 -14.60 18.85 -14.79
N LYS A 123 -14.72 17.87 -15.70
CA LYS A 123 -14.09 17.87 -17.04
C LYS A 123 -12.61 18.29 -17.02
N LYS A 124 -11.84 17.80 -16.04
CA LYS A 124 -10.42 18.16 -15.91
C LYS A 124 -9.53 17.54 -16.99
N ASP A 125 -8.42 18.22 -17.23
CA ASP A 125 -7.41 17.91 -18.24
C ASP A 125 -6.51 16.73 -17.83
N ASP A 126 -5.77 16.19 -18.81
CA ASP A 126 -4.81 15.10 -18.60
C ASP A 126 -3.70 15.45 -17.59
N ALA A 127 -3.34 16.75 -17.49
CA ALA A 127 -2.35 17.25 -16.53
C ALA A 127 -2.77 17.01 -15.07
N PHE A 128 -4.07 17.08 -14.78
CA PHE A 128 -4.61 16.77 -13.46
C PHE A 128 -4.41 15.29 -13.11
N PHE A 129 -4.72 14.38 -14.03
CA PHE A 129 -4.56 12.94 -13.81
C PHE A 129 -3.09 12.55 -13.61
N ARG A 130 -2.17 13.22 -14.31
CA ARG A 130 -0.72 12.97 -14.20
C ARG A 130 -0.10 13.45 -12.88
N LYS A 131 -0.74 14.43 -12.24
CA LYS A 131 -0.36 15.00 -10.93
C LYS A 131 -1.18 14.41 -9.76
N ALA A 132 -2.12 13.51 -10.02
CA ALA A 132 -2.98 12.94 -8.98
C ALA A 132 -2.14 12.31 -7.84
N GLY A 133 -2.47 12.61 -6.59
CA GLY A 133 -1.79 12.08 -5.42
C GLY A 133 -0.35 12.56 -5.18
N LYS A 134 0.27 13.29 -6.12
CA LYS A 134 1.64 13.79 -5.97
C LYS A 134 1.67 15.12 -5.23
N LYS A 135 2.70 15.31 -4.40
CA LYS A 135 3.04 16.62 -3.85
C LYS A 135 3.61 17.48 -4.99
N CYS A 136 2.95 18.60 -5.30
CA CYS A 136 3.44 19.60 -6.27
C CYS A 136 4.83 20.12 -5.88
#